data_AF-A0A1R1IAC8-F1
#
_entry.id   AF-A0A1R1IAC8-F1
#
_cell.length_a   1.000
_cell.length_b   1.000
_cell.length_c   1.000
_cell.angle_alpha   90.00
_cell.angle_beta   90.00
_cell.angle_gamma   90.00
#
_symmetry.space_group_name_H-M   'P 1'
#
loop_
_entity.id
_entity.type
_entity.pdbx_description
1 polymer ?
#
loop_
_entity_poly.entity_id
_entity_poly.type
_entity_poly.pdbx_seq_one_letter_code
_entity_poly.pdbx_strand_id
1 'polypeptide(L)'
;MSDTPKKGWFQRLSEGLSRSSKQMTDQVVSTFVKEPLSEEALERLEEHLIESDLGPAASARIVERFRELRFGKTSDEREIKEALAEAVAAELTPRQATFDPLSGPKPYVVLFVGVNGSGKTTTLGKIASDLTAKGAKVMIVAGDTFRAAAREQLKVWADRAGAHFESRRDGADAAGLAFDAFAKAKEEGFDVVLIDTAGRLQNKSTLMDELLKIVRVLKKVDPDAPHETLLVLDATVGRNALEQEKIFGRTAYVSGVVMTKLDGTARGGVLVPVAQASDAPIKLIGVGEGVEDLQPFDARAFSRSLVGLED
;
A
#
# COMPACT_ATOMS: atom_id res chain seq x y z
N MET A 1 -6.18 -25.21 -21.51
CA MET A 1 -5.11 -24.49 -20.80
C MET A 1 -4.71 -23.34 -21.70
N SER A 2 -5.19 -22.14 -21.44
CA SER A 2 -4.73 -20.93 -22.13
C SER A 2 -3.42 -20.51 -21.49
N ASP A 3 -2.30 -20.83 -22.13
CA ASP A 3 -0.99 -20.29 -21.80
C ASP A 3 -0.96 -18.81 -22.20
N THR A 4 -1.56 -17.98 -21.35
CA THR A 4 -1.31 -16.54 -21.39
C THR A 4 0.08 -16.33 -20.80
N PRO A 5 1.07 -15.78 -21.53
CA PRO A 5 2.40 -15.55 -20.99
C PRO A 5 2.29 -14.75 -19.68
N LYS A 6 2.99 -15.20 -18.63
CA LYS A 6 3.01 -14.53 -17.32
C LYS A 6 3.48 -13.10 -17.53
N LYS A 7 2.57 -12.13 -17.36
CA LYS A 7 2.85 -10.69 -17.49
C LYS A 7 4.04 -10.32 -16.61
N GLY A 8 4.96 -9.51 -17.14
CA GLY A 8 6.09 -8.98 -16.40
C GLY A 8 5.64 -8.06 -15.26
N TRP A 9 6.52 -7.83 -14.28
CA TRP A 9 6.24 -6.97 -13.12
C TRP A 9 5.72 -5.58 -13.53
N PHE A 10 6.46 -4.91 -14.43
CA PHE A 10 6.11 -3.58 -14.92
C PHE A 10 4.80 -3.58 -15.70
N GLN A 11 4.56 -4.64 -16.48
CA GLN A 11 3.32 -4.78 -17.26
C GLN A 11 2.07 -4.83 -16.37
N ARG A 12 2.14 -5.52 -15.22
CA ARG A 12 1.02 -5.54 -14.26
C ARG A 12 0.81 -4.18 -13.61
N LEU A 13 1.90 -3.50 -13.27
CA LEU A 13 1.84 -2.15 -12.70
C LEU A 13 1.17 -1.17 -13.67
N SER A 14 1.61 -1.15 -14.93
CA SER A 14 1.04 -0.29 -15.97
C SER A 14 -0.41 -0.63 -16.29
N GLU A 15 -0.79 -1.91 -16.29
CA GLU A 15 -2.19 -2.32 -16.47
C GLU A 15 -3.07 -1.88 -15.30
N GLY A 16 -2.61 -2.09 -14.06
CA GLY A 16 -3.30 -1.64 -12.85
C GLY A 16 -3.44 -0.11 -12.79
N LEU A 17 -2.46 0.64 -13.29
CA LEU A 17 -2.53 2.11 -13.30
C LEU A 17 -3.19 2.69 -14.55
N SER A 18 -3.59 1.88 -15.53
CA SER A 18 -4.08 2.33 -16.85
C SER A 18 -5.19 3.38 -16.78
N ARG A 19 -6.14 3.25 -15.83
CA ARG A 19 -7.22 4.23 -15.62
C ARG A 19 -6.70 5.57 -15.12
N SER A 20 -5.78 5.55 -14.16
CA SER A 20 -5.17 6.75 -13.58
C SER A 20 -4.25 7.43 -14.60
N SER A 21 -3.50 6.62 -15.32
CA SER A 21 -2.62 7.04 -16.40
C SER A 21 -3.36 7.73 -17.53
N LYS A 22 -4.47 7.15 -18.00
CA LYS A 22 -5.28 7.78 -19.03
C LYS A 22 -5.79 9.16 -18.60
N GLN A 23 -6.34 9.27 -17.38
CA GLN A 23 -6.83 10.55 -16.86
C GLN A 23 -5.72 11.60 -16.79
N MET A 24 -4.57 11.24 -16.22
CA MET A 24 -3.45 12.15 -16.03
C MET A 24 -2.80 12.55 -17.36
N THR A 25 -2.62 11.59 -18.26
CA THR A 25 -2.00 11.79 -19.57
C THR A 25 -2.86 12.70 -20.45
N ASP A 26 -4.15 12.40 -20.58
CA ASP A 26 -5.06 13.16 -21.45
C ASP A 26 -5.11 14.64 -21.02
N GLN A 27 -5.05 14.91 -19.70
CA GLN A 27 -5.08 16.25 -19.12
C GLN A 27 -3.74 17.00 -19.25
N VAL A 28 -2.61 16.34 -18.95
CA VAL A 28 -1.28 16.98 -18.94
C VAL A 28 -0.78 17.21 -20.37
N VAL A 29 -0.85 16.19 -21.23
CA VAL A 29 -0.34 16.27 -22.62
C VAL A 29 -1.12 17.32 -23.42
N SER A 30 -2.44 17.38 -23.24
CA SER A 30 -3.27 18.38 -23.94
C SER A 30 -2.94 19.82 -23.57
N THR A 31 -2.37 20.06 -22.38
CA THR A 31 -1.98 21.38 -21.88
C THR A 31 -0.70 21.90 -22.53
N PHE A 32 0.31 21.05 -22.74
CA PHE A 32 1.66 21.46 -23.17
C PHE A 32 2.02 21.15 -24.63
N VAL A 33 1.26 20.30 -25.32
CA VAL A 33 1.49 20.06 -26.75
C VAL A 33 1.10 21.26 -27.63
N LYS A 34 0.16 22.10 -27.15
CA LYS A 34 -0.43 23.19 -27.95
C LYS A 34 0.12 24.57 -27.64
N GLU A 35 0.72 24.77 -26.47
CA GLU A 35 1.17 26.08 -25.99
C GLU A 35 2.55 25.95 -25.31
N PRO A 36 3.44 26.96 -25.45
CA PRO A 36 4.69 27.00 -24.69
C PRO A 36 4.43 27.02 -23.17
N LEU A 37 5.47 26.77 -22.37
CA LEU A 37 5.45 26.99 -20.92
C LEU A 37 5.13 28.47 -20.60
N SER A 38 3.85 28.80 -20.51
CA SER A 38 3.35 30.07 -19.98
C SER A 38 2.86 29.86 -18.55
N GLU A 39 2.71 30.96 -17.79
CA GLU A 39 2.14 30.87 -16.43
C GLU A 39 0.71 30.31 -16.48
N GLU A 40 -0.09 30.63 -17.51
CA GLU A 40 -1.43 30.07 -17.68
C GLU A 40 -1.41 28.55 -17.94
N ALA A 41 -0.39 28.03 -18.64
CA ALA A 41 -0.23 26.60 -18.85
C ALA A 41 0.19 25.88 -17.54
N LEU A 42 1.03 26.53 -16.73
CA LEU A 42 1.44 26.02 -15.42
C LEU A 42 0.29 26.01 -14.41
N GLU A 43 -0.55 27.04 -14.39
CA GLU A 43 -1.76 27.08 -13.56
C GLU A 43 -2.73 25.93 -13.92
N ARG A 44 -2.98 25.72 -15.22
CA ARG A 44 -3.80 24.58 -15.69
C ARG A 44 -3.19 23.23 -15.32
N LEU A 45 -1.87 23.09 -15.42
CA LEU A 45 -1.20 21.87 -14.94
C LEU A 45 -1.46 21.65 -13.46
N GLU A 46 -1.34 22.68 -12.63
CA GLU A 46 -1.59 22.57 -11.18
C GLU A 46 -3.00 22.05 -10.90
N GLU A 47 -4.01 22.63 -11.57
CA GLU A 47 -5.41 22.23 -11.45
C GLU A 47 -5.60 20.73 -11.81
N HIS A 48 -5.07 20.30 -12.95
CA HIS A 48 -5.16 18.89 -13.38
C HIS A 48 -4.47 17.92 -12.42
N LEU A 49 -3.31 18.28 -11.86
CA LEU A 49 -2.62 17.45 -10.88
C LEU A 49 -3.44 17.33 -9.58
N ILE A 50 -4.10 18.40 -9.16
CA ILE A 50 -5.00 18.38 -7.99
C ILE A 50 -6.22 17.49 -8.27
N GLU A 51 -6.84 17.60 -9.44
CA GLU A 51 -7.97 16.75 -9.86
C GLU A 51 -7.61 15.26 -9.92
N SER A 52 -6.35 14.97 -10.22
CA SER A 52 -5.79 13.61 -10.24
C SER A 52 -5.42 13.08 -8.84
N ASP A 53 -5.87 13.75 -7.77
CA ASP A 53 -5.64 13.40 -6.36
C ASP A 53 -4.15 13.45 -5.91
N LEU A 54 -3.25 14.18 -6.61
CA LEU A 54 -1.86 14.40 -6.11
C LEU A 54 -1.81 15.38 -4.94
N GLY A 55 -2.84 16.21 -4.79
CA GLY A 55 -2.98 17.17 -3.71
C GLY A 55 -2.15 18.45 -3.89
N PRO A 56 -2.57 19.56 -3.25
CA PRO A 56 -2.06 20.90 -3.59
C PRO A 56 -0.55 21.08 -3.38
N ALA A 57 -0.02 20.53 -2.27
CA ALA A 57 1.39 20.68 -1.94
C ALA A 57 2.32 19.97 -2.94
N ALA A 58 1.91 18.79 -3.44
CA ALA A 58 2.64 18.06 -4.46
C ALA A 58 2.55 18.77 -5.81
N SER A 59 1.33 19.16 -6.20
CA SER A 59 1.08 19.86 -7.46
C SER A 59 1.92 21.13 -7.58
N ALA A 60 1.93 21.98 -6.55
CA ALA A 60 2.74 23.20 -6.53
C ALA A 60 4.24 22.93 -6.71
N ARG A 61 4.79 21.89 -6.07
CA ARG A 61 6.21 21.52 -6.22
C ARG A 61 6.52 20.93 -7.59
N ILE A 62 5.62 20.15 -8.16
CA ILE A 62 5.75 19.60 -9.51
C ILE A 62 5.74 20.75 -10.53
N VAL A 63 4.81 21.71 -10.37
CA VAL A 63 4.71 22.90 -11.22
C VAL A 63 5.97 23.76 -11.14
N GLU A 64 6.55 23.96 -9.95
CA GLU A 64 7.81 24.69 -9.80
C GLU A 64 8.96 24.00 -10.56
N ARG A 65 9.06 22.67 -10.47
CA ARG A 65 10.03 21.91 -11.28
C ARG A 65 9.80 22.10 -12.77
N PHE A 66 8.54 22.11 -13.22
CA PHE A 66 8.19 22.37 -14.62
C PHE A 66 8.56 23.78 -15.08
N ARG A 67 8.48 24.78 -14.20
CA ARG A 67 8.88 26.18 -14.48
C ARG A 67 10.39 26.30 -14.73
N GLU A 68 11.19 25.49 -14.05
CA GLU A 68 12.65 25.43 -14.24
C GLU A 68 13.05 24.75 -15.56
N LEU A 69 12.19 23.87 -16.08
CA LEU A 69 12.43 23.21 -17.36
C LEU A 69 12.32 24.20 -18.52
N ARG A 70 13.10 23.93 -19.57
CA ARG A 70 13.06 24.66 -20.83
C ARG A 70 12.57 23.70 -21.90
N PHE A 71 11.26 23.46 -21.89
CA PHE A 71 10.58 22.78 -22.97
C PHE A 71 10.76 23.60 -24.26
N GLY A 72 11.22 22.95 -25.34
CA GLY A 72 11.34 23.58 -26.65
C GLY A 72 9.98 24.05 -27.17
N LYS A 73 9.96 24.88 -28.23
CA LYS A 73 8.71 25.37 -28.88
C LYS A 73 7.74 24.26 -29.33
N THR A 74 8.23 23.03 -29.43
CA THR A 74 7.47 21.78 -29.65
C THR A 74 8.13 20.73 -28.77
N SER A 75 7.63 20.54 -27.56
CA SER A 75 8.11 19.44 -26.71
C SER A 75 7.35 18.18 -27.08
N ASP A 76 8.09 17.08 -27.24
CA ASP A 76 7.48 15.79 -27.54
C ASP A 76 6.63 15.34 -26.34
N GLU A 77 5.50 14.70 -26.59
CA GLU A 77 4.61 14.16 -25.55
C GLU A 77 5.38 13.30 -24.55
N ARG A 78 6.36 12.56 -25.06
CA ARG A 78 7.26 11.73 -24.25
C ARG A 78 8.11 12.56 -23.29
N GLU A 79 8.65 13.70 -23.71
CA GLU A 79 9.49 14.58 -22.86
C GLU A 79 8.68 15.14 -21.67
N ILE A 80 7.44 15.57 -21.94
CA ILE A 80 6.52 16.06 -20.90
C ILE A 80 6.20 14.94 -19.90
N LYS A 81 5.91 13.72 -20.38
CA LYS A 81 5.65 12.58 -19.51
C LYS A 81 6.88 12.20 -18.70
N GLU A 82 8.07 12.20 -19.28
CA GLU A 82 9.31 11.89 -18.59
C GLU A 82 9.57 12.91 -17.47
N ALA A 83 9.42 14.19 -17.74
CA ALA A 83 9.52 15.25 -16.74
C ALA A 83 8.50 15.09 -15.59
N LEU A 84 7.23 14.76 -15.93
CA LEU A 84 6.20 14.54 -14.91
C LEU A 84 6.52 13.30 -14.07
N ALA A 85 6.93 12.18 -14.69
CA ALA A 85 7.32 10.98 -13.98
C ALA A 85 8.49 11.23 -13.03
N GLU A 86 9.49 12.00 -13.45
CA GLU A 86 10.63 12.37 -12.59
C GLU A 86 10.21 13.25 -11.42
N ALA A 87 9.34 14.24 -11.66
CA ALA A 87 8.82 15.11 -10.61
C ALA A 87 8.01 14.32 -9.57
N VAL A 88 7.13 13.41 -10.00
CA VAL A 88 6.36 12.53 -9.10
C VAL A 88 7.28 11.53 -8.38
N ALA A 89 8.25 10.94 -9.07
CA ALA A 89 9.19 10.00 -8.46
C ALA A 89 10.02 10.66 -7.36
N ALA A 90 10.39 11.93 -7.53
CA ALA A 90 11.12 12.67 -6.51
C ALA A 90 10.31 12.92 -5.23
N GLU A 91 8.97 13.00 -5.32
CA GLU A 91 8.08 13.09 -4.15
C GLU A 91 7.96 11.75 -3.41
N LEU A 92 8.08 10.63 -4.13
CA LEU A 92 7.85 9.29 -3.60
C LEU A 92 9.13 8.57 -3.13
N THR A 93 10.27 8.84 -3.75
CA THR A 93 11.56 8.17 -3.48
C THR A 93 11.96 8.23 -2.00
N PRO A 94 11.85 9.37 -1.28
CA PRO A 94 12.21 9.43 0.14
C PRO A 94 11.35 8.54 1.05
N ARG A 95 10.21 8.05 0.54
CA ARG A 95 9.22 7.26 1.26
C ARG A 95 9.15 5.83 0.74
N GLN A 96 10.10 5.37 -0.07
CA GLN A 96 10.19 3.98 -0.49
C GLN A 96 11.00 3.16 0.51
N ALA A 97 10.52 1.96 0.86
CA ALA A 97 11.29 0.98 1.61
C ALA A 97 10.93 -0.45 1.21
N THR A 98 11.80 -1.40 1.58
CA THR A 98 11.58 -2.82 1.31
C THR A 98 10.79 -3.49 2.42
N PHE A 99 9.91 -4.43 2.06
CA PHE A 99 9.33 -5.41 2.98
C PHE A 99 10.00 -6.76 2.76
N ASP A 100 10.83 -7.19 3.71
CA ASP A 100 11.58 -8.45 3.64
C ASP A 100 11.58 -9.17 5.01
N PRO A 101 10.47 -9.84 5.36
CA PRO A 101 10.33 -10.48 6.67
C PRO A 101 11.24 -11.70 6.85
N LEU A 102 11.77 -12.30 5.78
CA LEU A 102 12.62 -13.50 5.87
C LEU A 102 14.07 -13.20 6.23
N SER A 103 14.50 -11.94 6.06
CA SER A 103 15.82 -11.45 6.49
C SER A 103 15.84 -10.96 7.93
N GLY A 104 14.69 -10.93 8.61
CA GLY A 104 14.55 -10.45 9.99
C GLY A 104 14.64 -11.55 11.06
N PRO A 105 14.34 -11.21 12.33
CA PRO A 105 14.26 -12.18 13.42
C PRO A 105 13.16 -13.22 13.18
N LYS A 106 13.30 -14.41 13.77
CA LYS A 106 12.34 -15.51 13.64
C LYS A 106 11.64 -15.84 14.98
N PRO A 107 10.29 -15.85 15.03
CA PRO A 107 9.40 -15.48 13.93
C PRO A 107 9.33 -13.96 13.72
N TYR A 108 9.30 -13.51 12.46
CA TYR A 108 9.04 -12.13 12.11
C TYR A 108 7.54 -11.84 12.28
N VAL A 109 7.16 -10.78 12.99
CA VAL A 109 5.76 -10.55 13.40
C VAL A 109 5.25 -9.33 12.68
N VAL A 110 4.22 -9.51 11.84
CA VAL A 110 3.61 -8.48 11.03
C VAL A 110 2.17 -8.24 11.51
N LEU A 111 1.88 -7.02 11.95
CA LEU A 111 0.55 -6.58 12.35
C LEU A 111 -0.10 -5.80 11.21
N PHE A 112 -1.28 -6.20 10.75
CA PHE A 112 -2.01 -5.53 9.68
C PHE A 112 -3.08 -4.61 10.26
N VAL A 113 -3.00 -3.31 10.00
CA VAL A 113 -3.95 -2.30 10.49
C VAL A 113 -4.56 -1.51 9.34
N GLY A 114 -5.69 -0.84 9.60
CA GLY A 114 -6.46 -0.10 8.61
C GLY A 114 -7.95 -0.37 8.69
N VAL A 115 -8.75 0.34 7.89
CA VAL A 115 -10.21 0.26 7.98
C VAL A 115 -10.78 -1.03 7.35
N ASN A 116 -12.02 -1.35 7.67
CA ASN A 116 -12.72 -2.45 6.98
C ASN A 116 -12.86 -2.14 5.48
N GLY A 117 -12.63 -3.15 4.65
CA GLY A 117 -12.70 -3.01 3.19
C GLY A 117 -11.42 -2.48 2.54
N SER A 118 -10.41 -2.04 3.31
CA SER A 118 -9.14 -1.53 2.74
C SER A 118 -8.22 -2.60 2.16
N GLY A 119 -8.60 -3.87 2.20
CA GLY A 119 -7.80 -4.97 1.64
C GLY A 119 -6.82 -5.63 2.61
N LYS A 120 -6.92 -5.41 3.94
CA LYS A 120 -6.05 -6.05 4.96
C LYS A 120 -5.96 -7.57 4.82
N THR A 121 -7.08 -8.27 4.97
CA THR A 121 -7.18 -9.74 4.91
C THR A 121 -6.66 -10.29 3.58
N THR A 122 -6.98 -9.62 2.47
CA THR A 122 -6.46 -9.99 1.13
C THR A 122 -4.95 -9.80 1.04
N THR A 123 -4.43 -8.66 1.46
CA THR A 123 -2.98 -8.36 1.46
C THR A 123 -2.22 -9.38 2.30
N LEU A 124 -2.73 -9.68 3.50
CA LEU A 124 -2.19 -10.70 4.38
C LEU A 124 -2.14 -12.06 3.69
N GLY A 125 -3.24 -12.50 3.07
CA GLY A 125 -3.30 -13.77 2.36
C GLY A 125 -2.35 -13.86 1.16
N LYS A 126 -2.16 -12.76 0.42
CA LYS A 126 -1.18 -12.68 -0.67
C LYS A 126 0.25 -12.79 -0.15
N ILE A 127 0.58 -12.07 0.93
CA ILE A 127 1.90 -12.18 1.61
C ILE A 127 2.12 -13.60 2.11
N ALA A 128 1.13 -14.22 2.76
CA ALA A 128 1.24 -15.59 3.25
C ALA A 128 1.54 -16.55 2.10
N SER A 129 0.82 -16.44 0.98
CA SER A 129 1.01 -17.29 -0.19
C SER A 129 2.40 -17.13 -0.82
N ASP A 130 2.91 -15.89 -0.91
CA ASP A 130 4.27 -15.62 -1.42
C ASP A 130 5.35 -16.20 -0.49
N LEU A 131 5.21 -16.02 0.82
CA LEU A 131 6.18 -16.50 1.80
C LEU A 131 6.20 -18.04 1.88
N THR A 132 5.04 -18.70 1.89
CA THR A 132 4.99 -20.17 1.88
C THR A 132 5.51 -20.74 0.56
N ALA A 133 5.26 -20.09 -0.58
CA ALA A 133 5.85 -20.46 -1.87
C ALA A 133 7.39 -20.35 -1.87
N LYS A 134 7.96 -19.46 -1.04
CA LYS A 134 9.41 -19.35 -0.78
C LYS A 134 9.92 -20.35 0.26
N GLY A 135 9.08 -21.24 0.77
CA GLY A 135 9.42 -22.29 1.74
C GLY A 135 9.37 -21.85 3.20
N ALA A 136 8.85 -20.65 3.50
CA ALA A 136 8.74 -20.17 4.88
C ALA A 136 7.58 -20.87 5.62
N LYS A 137 7.80 -21.19 6.90
CA LYS A 137 6.77 -21.66 7.82
C LYS A 137 5.98 -20.46 8.35
N VAL A 138 4.79 -20.24 7.80
CA VAL A 138 3.94 -19.06 8.09
C VAL A 138 2.78 -19.42 9.01
N MET A 139 2.53 -18.56 10.00
CA MET A 139 1.32 -18.57 10.83
C MET A 139 0.46 -17.35 10.52
N ILE A 140 -0.84 -17.56 10.34
CA ILE A 140 -1.86 -16.52 10.18
C ILE A 140 -2.73 -16.50 11.44
N VAL A 141 -2.95 -15.30 11.99
CA VAL A 141 -3.71 -15.09 13.23
C VAL A 141 -4.93 -14.22 12.95
N ALA A 142 -6.12 -14.73 13.27
CA ALA A 142 -7.39 -14.05 13.04
C ALA A 142 -7.76 -13.09 14.19
N GLY A 143 -7.11 -11.93 14.25
CA GLY A 143 -7.34 -10.92 15.29
C GLY A 143 -8.60 -10.04 15.12
N ASP A 144 -9.32 -10.11 13.98
CA ASP A 144 -10.70 -9.57 13.88
C ASP A 144 -11.69 -10.56 14.53
N THR A 145 -11.69 -10.61 15.86
CA THR A 145 -12.44 -11.62 16.63
C THR A 145 -13.96 -11.36 16.66
N PHE A 146 -14.43 -10.20 16.20
CA PHE A 146 -15.84 -9.83 16.21
C PHE A 146 -16.59 -10.17 14.91
N ARG A 147 -15.87 -10.51 13.83
CA ARG A 147 -16.46 -10.76 12.52
C ARG A 147 -16.21 -12.18 12.08
N ALA A 148 -17.15 -13.08 12.39
CA ALA A 148 -17.11 -14.48 11.94
C ALA A 148 -16.80 -14.60 10.43
N ALA A 149 -17.48 -13.83 9.58
CA ALA A 149 -17.22 -13.83 8.14
C ALA A 149 -15.79 -13.41 7.75
N ALA A 150 -15.16 -12.50 8.50
CA ALA A 150 -13.77 -12.11 8.26
C ALA A 150 -12.81 -13.23 8.65
N ARG A 151 -13.09 -13.93 9.77
CA ARG A 151 -12.30 -15.11 10.16
C ARG A 151 -12.41 -16.23 9.13
N GLU A 152 -13.62 -16.55 8.65
CA GLU A 152 -13.81 -17.57 7.62
C GLU A 152 -13.10 -17.20 6.32
N GLN A 153 -13.17 -15.93 5.90
CA GLN A 153 -12.42 -15.45 4.74
C GLN A 153 -10.91 -15.60 4.93
N LEU A 154 -10.39 -15.28 6.12
CA LEU A 154 -8.97 -15.44 6.43
C LEU A 154 -8.55 -16.91 6.50
N LYS A 155 -9.43 -17.81 6.97
CA LYS A 155 -9.20 -19.27 6.96
C LYS A 155 -9.03 -19.80 5.54
N VAL A 156 -9.88 -19.36 4.61
CA VAL A 156 -9.75 -19.73 3.19
C VAL A 156 -8.41 -19.27 2.61
N TRP A 157 -7.94 -18.07 2.99
CA TRP A 157 -6.60 -17.60 2.61
C TRP A 157 -5.48 -18.45 3.21
N ALA A 158 -5.59 -18.83 4.48
CA ALA A 158 -4.61 -19.69 5.13
C ALA A 158 -4.52 -21.06 4.45
N ASP A 159 -5.66 -21.67 4.14
CA ASP A 159 -5.74 -22.97 3.45
C ASP A 159 -5.16 -22.89 2.04
N ARG A 160 -5.48 -21.82 1.30
CA ARG A 160 -4.91 -21.57 -0.03
C ARG A 160 -3.40 -21.38 0.01
N ALA A 161 -2.89 -20.70 1.04
CA ALA A 161 -1.47 -20.45 1.21
C ALA A 161 -0.70 -21.67 1.76
N GLY A 162 -1.39 -22.68 2.31
CA GLY A 162 -0.76 -23.74 3.09
C GLY A 162 -0.14 -23.24 4.41
N ALA A 163 -0.67 -22.13 4.95
CA ALA A 163 -0.22 -21.52 6.19
C ALA A 163 -0.98 -22.08 7.40
N HIS A 164 -0.32 -22.10 8.56
CA HIS A 164 -0.98 -22.47 9.82
C HIS A 164 -1.96 -21.38 10.22
N PHE A 165 -3.15 -21.75 10.72
CA PHE A 165 -4.20 -20.80 11.08
C PHE A 165 -4.53 -20.85 12.56
N GLU A 166 -4.44 -19.70 13.23
CA GLU A 166 -4.80 -19.51 14.63
C GLU A 166 -6.02 -18.59 14.77
N SER A 167 -7.00 -19.04 15.55
CA SER A 167 -8.21 -18.26 15.83
C SER A 167 -8.83 -18.65 17.17
N ARG A 168 -9.78 -17.83 17.63
CA ARG A 168 -10.63 -18.10 18.78
C ARG A 168 -12.11 -17.91 18.41
N ARG A 169 -12.99 -18.30 19.34
CA ARG A 169 -14.43 -18.03 19.27
C ARG A 169 -14.75 -16.54 19.08
N ASP A 170 -15.92 -16.26 18.53
CA ASP A 170 -16.44 -14.89 18.39
C ASP A 170 -16.41 -14.09 19.69
N GLY A 171 -15.95 -12.84 19.58
CA GLY A 171 -15.82 -11.90 20.69
C GLY A 171 -14.71 -12.23 21.68
N ALA A 172 -13.82 -13.17 21.37
CA ALA A 172 -12.66 -13.44 22.22
C ALA A 172 -11.64 -12.29 22.20
N ASP A 173 -10.79 -12.24 23.23
CA ASP A 173 -9.73 -11.22 23.33
C ASP A 173 -8.67 -11.40 22.23
N ALA A 174 -8.60 -10.44 21.31
CA ALA A 174 -7.65 -10.42 20.19
C ALA A 174 -6.20 -10.32 20.67
N ALA A 175 -5.94 -9.54 21.72
CA ALA A 175 -4.60 -9.42 22.30
C ALA A 175 -4.13 -10.76 22.90
N GLY A 176 -4.99 -11.43 23.69
CA GLY A 176 -4.68 -12.76 24.20
C GLY A 176 -4.41 -13.79 23.10
N LEU A 177 -5.17 -13.75 21.99
CA LEU A 177 -4.89 -14.60 20.83
C LEU A 177 -3.52 -14.30 20.20
N ALA A 178 -3.18 -13.02 19.98
CA ALA A 178 -1.89 -12.62 19.43
C ALA A 178 -0.70 -13.05 20.31
N PHE A 179 -0.86 -12.96 21.64
CA PHE A 179 0.15 -13.41 22.60
C PHE A 179 0.40 -14.93 22.49
N ASP A 180 -0.66 -15.73 22.58
CA ASP A 180 -0.55 -17.19 22.53
C ASP A 180 0.01 -17.66 21.18
N ALA A 181 -0.46 -17.06 20.08
CA ALA A 181 -0.01 -17.38 18.74
C ALA A 181 1.49 -17.08 18.56
N PHE A 182 1.98 -15.92 19.04
CA PHE A 182 3.40 -15.58 18.95
C PHE A 182 4.27 -16.48 19.84
N ALA A 183 3.83 -16.79 21.06
CA ALA A 183 4.53 -17.72 21.94
C ALA A 183 4.66 -19.12 21.30
N LYS A 184 3.54 -19.65 20.76
CA LYS A 184 3.51 -20.91 20.02
C LYS A 184 4.41 -20.87 18.78
N ALA A 185 4.37 -19.78 18.02
CA ALA A 185 5.18 -19.61 16.83
C ALA A 185 6.69 -19.68 17.13
N LYS A 186 7.11 -19.14 18.28
CA LYS A 186 8.49 -19.19 18.77
C LYS A 186 8.90 -20.60 19.19
N GLU A 187 8.03 -21.31 19.91
CA GLU A 187 8.27 -22.69 20.35
C GLU A 187 8.35 -23.67 19.17
N GLU A 188 7.45 -23.52 18.20
CA GLU A 188 7.36 -24.42 17.04
C GLU A 188 8.26 -23.99 15.87
N GLY A 189 9.09 -22.95 16.03
CA GLY A 189 10.06 -22.52 15.01
C GLY A 189 9.42 -22.02 13.71
N PHE A 190 8.38 -21.19 13.79
CA PHE A 190 7.84 -20.48 12.63
C PHE A 190 8.78 -19.38 12.15
N ASP A 191 8.74 -19.09 10.85
CA ASP A 191 9.53 -18.01 10.24
C ASP A 191 8.79 -16.67 10.34
N VAL A 192 7.47 -16.66 10.11
CA VAL A 192 6.67 -15.43 10.05
C VAL A 192 5.29 -15.63 10.69
N VAL A 193 4.84 -14.65 11.49
CA VAL A 193 3.49 -14.55 12.05
C VAL A 193 2.80 -13.33 11.47
N LEU A 194 1.66 -13.54 10.81
CA LEU A 194 0.86 -12.51 10.17
C LEU A 194 -0.46 -12.33 10.96
N ILE A 195 -0.70 -11.15 11.51
CA ILE A 195 -1.83 -10.88 12.41
C ILE A 195 -2.82 -9.92 11.75
N ASP A 196 -4.01 -10.40 11.40
CA ASP A 196 -5.12 -9.54 10.95
C ASP A 196 -5.77 -8.83 12.14
N THR A 197 -6.32 -7.63 11.96
CA THR A 197 -7.00 -6.88 13.02
C THR A 197 -8.36 -6.36 12.58
N ALA A 198 -9.20 -6.01 13.56
CA ALA A 198 -10.40 -5.23 13.30
C ALA A 198 -10.06 -3.86 12.66
N GLY A 199 -11.03 -3.28 11.94
CA GLY A 199 -10.89 -1.99 11.24
C GLY A 199 -12.10 -1.07 11.36
N ARG A 200 -12.84 -1.12 12.47
CA ARG A 200 -14.09 -0.36 12.70
C ARG A 200 -13.81 1.08 13.15
N LEU A 201 -13.49 1.97 12.20
CA LEU A 201 -13.04 3.34 12.47
C LEU A 201 -14.09 4.22 13.18
N GLN A 202 -15.38 3.93 13.04
CA GLN A 202 -16.46 4.68 13.71
C GLN A 202 -16.30 4.71 15.24
N ASN A 203 -15.62 3.70 15.82
CA ASN A 203 -15.31 3.62 17.25
C ASN A 203 -13.79 3.80 17.47
N LYS A 204 -13.24 4.91 16.96
CA LYS A 204 -11.79 5.17 16.87
C LYS A 204 -11.04 4.90 18.19
N SER A 205 -11.51 5.41 19.33
CA SER A 205 -10.81 5.22 20.62
C SER A 205 -10.67 3.75 20.99
N THR A 206 -11.78 3.00 20.95
CA THR A 206 -11.79 1.57 21.26
C THR A 206 -10.91 0.76 20.31
N LEU A 207 -10.94 1.06 19.02
CA LEU A 207 -10.08 0.40 18.03
C LEU A 207 -8.59 0.65 18.35
N MET A 208 -8.22 1.90 18.65
CA MET A 208 -6.84 2.25 18.95
C MET A 208 -6.35 1.62 20.27
N ASP A 209 -7.19 1.57 21.30
CA ASP A 209 -6.86 0.90 22.57
C ASP A 209 -6.63 -0.60 22.37
N GLU A 210 -7.43 -1.24 21.52
CA GLU A 210 -7.28 -2.65 21.16
C GLU A 210 -5.96 -2.90 20.41
N LEU A 211 -5.63 -2.10 19.39
CA LEU A 211 -4.37 -2.21 18.66
C LEU A 211 -3.16 -2.00 19.59
N LEU A 212 -3.21 -0.99 20.45
CA LEU A 212 -2.15 -0.75 21.45
C LEU A 212 -2.07 -1.88 22.48
N LYS A 213 -3.18 -2.55 22.80
CA LYS A 213 -3.18 -3.73 23.66
C LYS A 213 -2.48 -4.91 22.97
N ILE A 214 -2.75 -5.16 21.68
CA ILE A 214 -2.06 -6.18 20.88
C ILE A 214 -0.54 -5.93 20.87
N VAL A 215 -0.11 -4.71 20.57
CA VAL A 215 1.32 -4.36 20.60
C VAL A 215 1.94 -4.61 21.97
N ARG A 216 1.28 -4.18 23.05
CA ARG A 216 1.78 -4.38 24.43
C ARG A 216 1.96 -5.84 24.80
N VAL A 217 1.09 -6.74 24.33
CA VAL A 217 1.24 -8.17 24.65
C VAL A 217 2.28 -8.85 23.78
N LEU A 218 2.41 -8.48 22.50
CA LEU A 218 3.51 -8.95 21.65
C LEU A 218 4.86 -8.60 22.26
N LYS A 219 4.99 -7.38 22.80
CA LYS A 219 6.21 -6.91 23.51
C LYS A 219 6.60 -7.69 24.75
N LYS A 220 5.68 -8.47 25.33
CA LYS A 220 6.00 -9.36 26.47
C LYS A 220 6.72 -10.64 26.01
N VAL A 221 6.53 -11.05 24.77
CA VAL A 221 7.19 -12.23 24.17
C VAL A 221 8.52 -11.83 23.53
N ASP A 222 8.54 -10.66 22.89
CA ASP A 222 9.73 -10.06 22.27
C ASP A 222 9.63 -8.53 22.32
N PRO A 223 10.54 -7.81 23.00
CA PRO A 223 10.52 -6.35 23.10
C PRO A 223 10.48 -5.59 21.77
N ASP A 224 11.02 -6.19 20.70
CA ASP A 224 11.10 -5.60 19.36
C ASP A 224 9.84 -5.88 18.52
N ALA A 225 8.88 -6.68 19.03
CA ALA A 225 7.64 -6.98 18.33
C ALA A 225 6.55 -5.88 18.50
N PRO A 226 5.64 -5.72 17.51
CA PRO A 226 5.71 -6.30 16.18
C PRO A 226 6.91 -5.74 15.40
N HIS A 227 7.59 -6.61 14.65
CA HIS A 227 8.73 -6.23 13.80
C HIS A 227 8.28 -5.35 12.63
N GLU A 228 7.00 -5.47 12.24
CA GLU A 228 6.36 -4.62 11.26
C GLU A 228 4.88 -4.37 11.61
N THR A 229 4.43 -3.12 11.54
CA THR A 229 3.01 -2.77 11.49
C THR A 229 2.71 -2.16 10.12
N LEU A 230 1.97 -2.90 9.29
CA LEU A 230 1.55 -2.47 7.96
C LEU A 230 0.18 -1.81 7.99
N LEU A 231 0.12 -0.53 7.65
CA LEU A 231 -1.13 0.19 7.41
C LEU A 231 -1.59 -0.05 5.97
N VAL A 232 -2.74 -0.72 5.82
CA VAL A 232 -3.32 -1.02 4.50
C VAL A 232 -4.39 0.01 4.15
N LEU A 233 -4.14 0.76 3.08
CA LEU A 233 -5.00 1.82 2.54
C LEU A 233 -5.60 1.43 1.19
N ASP A 234 -6.74 2.04 0.86
CA ASP A 234 -7.49 1.82 -0.37
C ASP A 234 -7.35 3.03 -1.29
N ALA A 235 -6.81 2.84 -2.50
CA ALA A 235 -6.65 3.93 -3.45
C ALA A 235 -7.98 4.45 -4.03
N THR A 236 -9.05 3.65 -3.98
CA THR A 236 -10.36 4.03 -4.54
C THR A 236 -11.07 5.12 -3.73
N VAL A 237 -10.70 5.27 -2.45
CA VAL A 237 -11.34 6.27 -1.57
C VAL A 237 -10.68 7.65 -1.63
N GLY A 238 -9.65 7.83 -2.47
CA GLY A 238 -8.97 9.11 -2.71
C GLY A 238 -8.55 9.78 -1.40
N ARG A 239 -8.91 11.06 -1.23
CA ARG A 239 -8.57 11.86 -0.02
C ARG A 239 -8.94 11.22 1.32
N ASN A 240 -9.88 10.28 1.39
CA ASN A 240 -10.19 9.56 2.63
C ASN A 240 -9.03 8.65 3.08
N ALA A 241 -8.19 8.16 2.16
CA ALA A 241 -6.99 7.40 2.50
C ALA A 241 -6.00 8.26 3.31
N LEU A 242 -5.88 9.55 2.97
CA LEU A 242 -5.05 10.51 3.70
C LEU A 242 -5.56 10.74 5.14
N GLU A 243 -6.88 10.82 5.33
CA GLU A 243 -7.43 10.96 6.68
C GLU A 243 -7.22 9.69 7.51
N GLN A 244 -7.33 8.51 6.89
CA GLN A 244 -7.02 7.25 7.55
C GLN A 244 -5.54 7.16 7.94
N GLU A 245 -4.62 7.58 7.07
CA GLU A 245 -3.21 7.71 7.37
C GLU A 245 -3.00 8.56 8.64
N LYS A 246 -3.57 9.76 8.71
CA LYS A 246 -3.39 10.65 9.87
C LYS A 246 -3.91 10.03 11.17
N ILE A 247 -4.94 9.20 11.08
CA ILE A 247 -5.55 8.52 12.21
C ILE A 247 -4.69 7.33 12.66
N PHE A 248 -4.26 6.46 11.74
CA PHE A 248 -3.54 5.23 12.04
C PHE A 248 -2.03 5.44 12.16
N GLY A 249 -1.41 6.26 11.33
CA GLY A 249 0.03 6.52 11.30
C GLY A 249 0.57 7.03 12.64
N ARG A 250 -0.26 7.75 13.40
CA ARG A 250 0.05 8.23 14.76
C ARG A 250 -0.16 7.18 15.86
N THR A 251 -0.58 5.96 15.52
CA THR A 251 -0.97 4.93 16.48
C THR A 251 -0.42 3.55 16.07
N ALA A 252 -0.32 2.61 17.01
CA ALA A 252 0.09 1.22 16.75
C ALA A 252 1.48 1.02 16.10
N TYR A 253 2.36 2.03 16.15
CA TYR A 253 3.73 1.95 15.62
C TYR A 253 3.77 1.55 14.14
N VAL A 254 2.93 2.18 13.30
CA VAL A 254 2.94 1.96 11.85
C VAL A 254 4.36 2.18 11.31
N SER A 255 4.91 1.15 10.66
CA SER A 255 6.28 1.12 10.13
C SER A 255 6.32 0.90 8.61
N GLY A 256 5.17 0.64 7.99
CA GLY A 256 5.04 0.55 6.55
C GLY A 256 3.60 0.79 6.08
N VAL A 257 3.48 1.30 4.86
CA VAL A 257 2.19 1.49 4.16
C VAL A 257 2.07 0.50 3.02
N VAL A 258 0.86 -0.05 2.87
CA VAL A 258 0.45 -0.83 1.69
C VAL A 258 -0.73 -0.12 1.03
N MET A 259 -0.57 0.27 -0.24
CA MET A 259 -1.67 0.87 -1.01
C MET A 259 -2.31 -0.19 -1.90
N THR A 260 -3.62 -0.41 -1.80
CA THR A 260 -4.34 -1.44 -2.56
C THR A 260 -5.33 -0.84 -3.56
N LYS A 261 -5.86 -1.70 -4.44
CA LYS A 261 -6.91 -1.38 -5.41
C LYS A 261 -6.56 -0.26 -6.38
N LEU A 262 -5.28 -0.16 -6.74
CA LEU A 262 -4.82 0.81 -7.75
C LEU A 262 -5.44 0.52 -9.13
N ASP A 263 -5.73 -0.75 -9.41
CA ASP A 263 -6.47 -1.25 -10.59
C ASP A 263 -7.93 -0.82 -10.65
N GLY A 264 -8.54 -0.57 -9.49
CA GLY A 264 -9.93 -0.18 -9.39
C GLY A 264 -10.21 1.30 -9.69
N THR A 265 -9.17 2.15 -9.79
CA THR A 265 -9.33 3.60 -9.69
C THR A 265 -8.58 4.40 -10.75
N ALA A 266 -9.11 5.58 -11.09
CA ALA A 266 -8.39 6.61 -11.83
C ALA A 266 -7.65 7.60 -10.89
N ARG A 267 -7.76 7.38 -9.58
CA ARG A 267 -7.21 8.23 -8.51
C ARG A 267 -5.87 7.73 -7.96
N GLY A 268 -5.03 7.13 -8.81
CA GLY A 268 -3.72 6.60 -8.41
C GLY A 268 -2.79 7.65 -7.81
N GLY A 269 -3.00 8.94 -8.14
CA GLY A 269 -2.23 10.07 -7.60
C GLY A 269 -2.31 10.21 -6.08
N VAL A 270 -3.32 9.64 -5.42
CA VAL A 270 -3.51 9.67 -3.95
C VAL A 270 -2.31 9.11 -3.17
N LEU A 271 -1.49 8.27 -3.79
CA LEU A 271 -0.29 7.73 -3.15
C LEU A 271 0.72 8.85 -2.79
N VAL A 272 0.79 9.91 -3.58
CA VAL A 272 1.70 11.05 -3.37
C VAL A 272 1.38 11.81 -2.08
N PRO A 273 0.15 12.32 -1.85
CA PRO A 273 -0.15 13.02 -0.60
C PRO A 273 -0.12 12.09 0.61
N VAL A 274 -0.42 10.79 0.45
CA VAL A 274 -0.23 9.80 1.53
C VAL A 274 1.24 9.66 1.91
N ALA A 275 2.14 9.55 0.93
CA ALA A 275 3.59 9.48 1.17
C ALA A 275 4.11 10.75 1.89
N GLN A 276 3.58 11.91 1.52
CA GLN A 276 3.98 13.18 2.14
C GLN A 276 3.52 13.30 3.59
N ALA A 277 2.31 12.82 3.90
CA ALA A 277 1.75 12.89 5.24
C ALA A 277 2.28 11.80 6.18
N SER A 278 2.68 10.65 5.63
CA SER A 278 3.13 9.53 6.44
C SER A 278 4.61 9.57 6.78
N ASP A 279 4.90 9.30 8.04
CA ASP A 279 6.27 9.03 8.49
C ASP A 279 6.74 7.63 8.06
N ALA A 280 5.79 6.70 7.87
CA ALA A 280 6.07 5.34 7.44
C ALA A 280 6.26 5.25 5.92
N PRO A 281 7.27 4.51 5.44
CA PRO A 281 7.49 4.33 4.01
C PRO A 281 6.42 3.43 3.38
N ILE A 282 6.15 3.64 2.09
CA ILE A 282 5.39 2.72 1.25
C ILE A 282 6.28 1.53 0.94
N LYS A 283 5.78 0.33 1.23
CA LYS A 283 6.51 -0.93 1.02
C LYS A 283 5.93 -1.78 -0.09
N LEU A 284 4.60 -1.78 -0.21
CA LEU A 284 3.89 -2.65 -1.15
C LEU A 284 2.73 -1.89 -1.81
N ILE A 285 2.39 -2.31 -3.03
CA ILE A 285 1.24 -1.82 -3.78
C ILE A 285 0.44 -3.00 -4.35
N GLY A 286 -0.89 -2.89 -4.30
CA GLY A 286 -1.83 -3.87 -4.84
C GLY A 286 -2.47 -3.35 -6.13
N VAL A 287 -2.24 -4.06 -7.23
CA VAL A 287 -2.65 -3.69 -8.60
C VAL A 287 -3.57 -4.74 -9.24
N GLY A 288 -4.33 -5.49 -8.43
CA GLY A 288 -5.22 -6.54 -8.88
C GLY A 288 -5.61 -7.51 -7.77
N GLU A 289 -6.30 -8.60 -8.14
CA GLU A 289 -6.87 -9.59 -7.21
C GLU A 289 -5.97 -10.83 -7.01
N GLY A 290 -5.09 -11.13 -7.97
CA GLY A 290 -4.15 -12.26 -7.93
C GLY A 290 -3.10 -12.12 -6.82
N VAL A 291 -2.51 -13.25 -6.41
CA VAL A 291 -1.44 -13.25 -5.39
C VAL A 291 -0.25 -12.42 -5.87
N GLU A 292 0.05 -12.60 -7.15
CA GLU A 292 1.07 -11.93 -7.92
C GLU A 292 0.76 -10.47 -8.25
N ASP A 293 -0.38 -9.93 -7.80
CA ASP A 293 -0.74 -8.52 -7.99
C ASP A 293 -0.42 -7.66 -6.75
N LEU A 294 0.13 -8.26 -5.69
CA LEU A 294 0.79 -7.51 -4.63
C LEU A 294 2.27 -7.39 -4.98
N GLN A 295 2.75 -6.16 -5.13
CA GLN A 295 4.08 -5.86 -5.65
C GLN A 295 4.89 -5.02 -4.66
N PRO A 296 6.22 -5.18 -4.62
CA PRO A 296 7.11 -4.20 -4.00
C PRO A 296 6.87 -2.81 -4.60
N PHE A 297 6.89 -1.79 -3.75
CA PHE A 297 6.78 -0.42 -4.22
C PHE A 297 8.12 0.05 -4.80
N ASP A 298 8.05 0.61 -6.01
CA ASP A 298 9.15 1.31 -6.67
C ASP A 298 8.63 2.66 -7.17
N ALA A 299 9.19 3.74 -6.63
CA ALA A 299 8.75 5.10 -6.91
C ALA A 299 8.92 5.48 -8.38
N ARG A 300 10.00 5.04 -9.03
CA ARG A 300 10.28 5.37 -10.43
C ARG A 300 9.33 4.65 -11.37
N ALA A 301 9.18 3.34 -11.21
CA ALA A 301 8.26 2.56 -12.02
C ALA A 301 6.80 3.00 -11.81
N PHE A 302 6.39 3.21 -10.56
CA PHE A 302 5.06 3.73 -10.25
C PHE A 302 4.80 5.05 -10.97
N SER A 303 5.74 6.00 -10.89
CA SER A 303 5.57 7.32 -11.49
C SER A 303 5.54 7.26 -13.02
N ARG A 304 6.35 6.40 -13.64
CA ARG A 304 6.32 6.16 -15.10
C ARG A 304 4.99 5.55 -15.54
N SER A 305 4.54 4.49 -14.86
CA SER A 305 3.25 3.87 -15.14
C SER A 305 2.08 4.83 -14.90
N LEU A 306 2.15 5.70 -13.88
CA LEU A 306 1.13 6.71 -13.57
C LEU A 306 0.95 7.74 -14.67
N VAL A 307 1.98 8.03 -15.46
CA VAL A 307 1.91 8.96 -16.60
C VAL A 307 1.82 8.25 -17.96
N GLY A 308 1.64 6.92 -17.95
CA GLY A 308 1.48 6.12 -19.17
C GLY A 308 2.75 5.96 -20.00
N LEU A 309 3.92 6.03 -19.35
CA LEU A 309 5.16 5.61 -19.98
C LEU A 309 5.31 4.10 -19.87
N GLU A 310 5.64 3.47 -21.00
CA GLU A 310 6.15 2.11 -21.02
C GLU A 310 7.69 2.14 -20.83
N ASP A 311 8.27 1.07 -20.29
CA ASP A 311 9.72 0.92 -20.14
C ASP A 311 10.42 0.65 -21.48
#